data_AF-A0A843I283-F1
#
_entry.id   AF-A0A843I283-F1
#
_cell.length_a   1.000
_cell.length_b   1.000
_cell.length_c   1.000
_cell.angle_alpha   90.00
_cell.angle_beta   90.00
_cell.angle_gamma   90.00
#
_symmetry.space_group_name_H-M   'P 1'
#
loop_
_entity.id
_entity.type
_entity.pdbx_description
1 polymer ?
#
loop_
_entity_poly.entity_id
_entity_poly.type
_entity_poly.pdbx_seq_one_letter_code
_entity_poly.pdbx_strand_id
1 'polypeptide(L)'
;MIPVSVLVTGKGTVSFKIKGEFNREKPSKFSEVFRPVITWNMTYKCNLLCKHCYINASPKGEEGLSTNEALNLVDQMKELKIPLLIMSGGEPLLRKDFFLIAERAST
;
A
#
# COMPACT_ATOMS: atom_id res chain seq x y z
N MET A 1 8.83 -7.03 3.56
CA MET A 1 8.16 -6.83 4.86
C MET A 1 8.37 -8.10 5.67
N ILE A 2 9.04 -8.03 6.83
CA ILE A 2 9.18 -9.19 7.73
C ILE A 2 8.00 -9.13 8.70
N PRO A 3 7.08 -10.11 8.71
CA PRO A 3 5.91 -10.05 9.58
C PRO A 3 6.31 -10.50 11.00
N VAL A 4 7.04 -9.65 11.73
CA VAL A 4 7.61 -9.96 13.06
C VAL A 4 6.53 -10.48 14.00
N SER A 5 5.35 -9.84 14.03
CA SER A 5 4.23 -10.30 14.86
C SER A 5 3.75 -11.70 14.48
N VAL A 6 3.73 -12.07 13.19
CA VAL A 6 3.37 -13.44 12.77
C VAL A 6 4.45 -14.43 13.18
N LEU A 7 5.73 -14.07 13.03
CA LEU A 7 6.85 -14.93 13.41
C LEU A 7 6.84 -15.21 14.91
N VAL A 8 6.50 -14.22 15.74
CA VAL A 8 6.47 -14.35 17.19
C VAL A 8 5.20 -15.02 17.69
N THR A 9 4.04 -14.69 17.12
CA THR A 9 2.73 -15.10 17.68
C THR A 9 2.06 -16.23 16.92
N GLY A 10 2.55 -16.59 15.73
CA GLY A 10 1.87 -17.49 14.80
C GLY A 10 0.57 -16.91 14.21
N LYS A 11 0.21 -15.67 14.55
CA LYS A 11 -1.08 -15.03 14.18
C LYS A 11 -0.82 -13.69 13.49
N GLY A 12 -1.64 -13.35 12.49
CA GLY A 12 -1.61 -12.01 11.88
C GLY A 12 -2.31 -11.91 10.53
N THR A 13 -2.71 -10.68 10.18
CA THR A 13 -3.65 -10.33 9.10
C THR A 13 -3.04 -10.11 7.73
N VAL A 14 -1.73 -10.28 7.56
CA VAL A 14 -1.08 -10.15 6.24
C VAL A 14 -1.62 -11.20 5.26
N SER A 15 -1.97 -10.72 4.06
CA SER A 15 -2.53 -11.53 2.97
C SER A 15 -1.69 -12.78 2.68
N PHE A 16 -2.36 -13.93 2.52
CA PHE A 16 -1.71 -15.19 2.12
C PHE A 16 -0.96 -15.07 0.79
N LYS A 17 -1.39 -14.19 -0.13
CA LYS A 17 -0.69 -13.89 -1.39
C LYS A 17 0.69 -13.24 -1.16
N ILE A 18 0.84 -12.45 -0.10
CA ILE A 18 2.11 -11.79 0.26
C ILE A 18 2.97 -12.73 1.12
N LYS A 19 2.33 -13.47 2.03
CA LYS A 19 2.97 -14.44 2.89
C LYS A 19 3.64 -15.55 2.06
N GLY A 20 2.91 -16.14 1.10
CA GLY A 20 3.26 -17.44 0.55
C GLY A 20 3.17 -18.54 1.62
N GLU A 21 3.46 -19.79 1.26
CA GLU A 21 3.67 -20.86 2.25
C GLU A 21 5.12 -20.83 2.72
N PHE A 22 5.34 -20.49 3.99
CA PHE A 22 6.66 -20.51 4.60
C PHE A 22 6.63 -21.13 6.00
N ASN A 23 7.76 -21.72 6.38
CA ASN A 23 8.02 -22.23 7.73
C ASN A 23 9.51 -22.02 8.05
N ARG A 24 9.96 -22.50 9.21
CA ARG A 24 11.35 -22.36 9.65
C ARG A 24 12.37 -22.94 8.65
N GLU A 25 11.98 -23.97 7.90
CA GLU A 25 12.82 -24.66 6.91
C GLU A 25 12.62 -24.15 5.48
N LYS A 26 11.55 -23.39 5.23
CA LYS A 26 11.16 -22.85 3.92
C LYS A 26 10.81 -21.37 4.07
N PRO A 27 11.80 -20.45 4.06
CA PRO A 27 11.54 -19.02 4.24
C PRO A 27 10.69 -18.44 3.10
N SER A 28 10.04 -17.28 3.35
CA SER A 28 9.15 -16.64 2.37
C SER A 28 9.91 -16.28 1.09
N LYS A 29 9.35 -16.69 -0.05
CA LYS A 29 9.89 -16.39 -1.39
C LYS A 29 9.67 -14.96 -1.84
N PHE A 30 9.00 -14.13 -1.03
CA PHE A 30 8.71 -12.74 -1.37
C PHE A 30 9.99 -11.93 -1.69
N SER A 31 11.13 -12.29 -1.11
CA SER A 31 12.42 -11.66 -1.39
C SER A 31 13.22 -12.29 -2.54
N GLU A 32 12.76 -13.39 -3.14
CA GLU A 32 13.47 -14.07 -4.24
C GLU A 32 13.42 -13.28 -5.56
N VAL A 33 12.41 -12.43 -5.73
CA VAL A 33 12.24 -11.63 -6.95
C VAL A 33 12.45 -10.16 -6.62
N PHE A 34 13.42 -9.52 -7.29
CA PHE A 34 13.72 -8.10 -7.13
C PHE A 34 12.65 -7.24 -7.82
N ARG A 35 11.47 -7.12 -7.19
CA ARG A 35 10.41 -6.22 -7.62
C ARG A 35 10.14 -5.18 -6.54
N PRO A 36 9.92 -3.90 -6.92
CA PRO A 36 9.74 -2.85 -5.95
C PRO A 36 8.42 -3.03 -5.18
N VAL A 37 8.46 -2.70 -3.88
CA VAL A 37 7.26 -2.42 -3.10
C VAL A 37 6.97 -0.94 -3.23
N ILE A 38 5.76 -0.59 -3.65
CA ILE A 38 5.37 0.81 -3.80
C ILE A 38 4.52 1.23 -2.61
N THR A 39 4.95 2.27 -1.91
CA THR A 39 4.10 3.01 -0.95
C THR A 39 3.71 4.32 -1.60
N TRP A 40 2.45 4.45 -1.99
CA TRP A 40 1.96 5.63 -2.69
C TRP A 40 1.17 6.53 -1.73
N ASN A 41 1.66 7.76 -1.53
CA ASN A 41 0.89 8.81 -0.85
C ASN A 41 -0.15 9.38 -1.82
N MET A 42 -1.37 8.87 -1.75
CA MET A 42 -2.42 9.16 -2.74
C MET A 42 -3.06 10.54 -2.54
N THR A 43 -2.96 11.08 -1.33
CA THR A 43 -3.50 12.39 -0.94
C THR A 43 -2.63 13.02 0.13
N TYR A 44 -2.73 14.34 0.27
CA TYR A 44 -2.20 15.08 1.43
C TYR A 44 -3.33 15.51 2.38
N LYS A 45 -4.60 15.23 2.05
CA LYS A 45 -5.73 15.42 2.96
C LYS A 45 -5.70 14.40 4.09
N CYS A 46 -5.72 14.88 5.32
CA CYS A 46 -5.80 14.05 6.51
C CYS A 46 -6.78 14.66 7.51
N ASN A 47 -7.51 13.82 8.24
CA ASN A 47 -8.38 14.24 9.34
C ASN A 47 -7.60 14.61 10.61
N LEU A 48 -6.27 14.41 10.60
CA LEU A 48 -5.35 14.71 11.70
C LEU A 48 -4.23 15.66 11.26
N LEU A 49 -3.48 16.18 12.24
CA LEU A 49 -2.37 17.14 12.06
C LEU A 49 -1.15 16.74 12.90
N CYS A 50 -0.62 15.53 12.67
CA CYS A 50 0.42 14.95 13.51
C CYS A 50 1.75 15.72 13.39
N LYS A 51 2.38 16.06 14.54
CA LYS A 51 3.67 16.78 14.60
C LYS A 51 4.83 16.07 13.88
N HIS A 52 4.74 14.75 13.73
CA HIS A 52 5.76 13.89 13.14
C HIS A 52 5.33 13.34 11.76
N CYS A 53 4.39 14.01 11.07
CA CYS A 53 3.93 13.58 9.75
C CYS A 53 5.02 13.82 8.69
N TYR A 54 5.58 12.75 8.12
CA TYR A 54 6.67 12.86 7.13
C TYR A 54 6.24 13.49 5.79
N ILE A 55 4.94 13.49 5.47
CA ILE A 55 4.38 14.14 4.28
C ILE A 55 3.69 15.47 4.58
N ASN A 56 3.71 15.93 5.84
CA ASN A 56 3.03 17.16 6.26
C ASN A 56 1.54 17.23 5.83
N ALA A 57 0.83 16.09 5.93
CA ALA A 57 -0.59 16.01 5.60
C ALA A 57 -1.44 16.80 6.59
N SER A 58 -2.59 17.31 6.12
CA SER A 58 -3.47 18.14 6.92
C SER A 58 -4.93 18.12 6.43
N PRO A 59 -5.89 18.63 7.21
CA PRO A 59 -7.28 18.77 6.76
C PRO A 59 -7.44 19.67 5.52
N LYS A 60 -6.46 20.55 5.27
CA LYS A 60 -6.42 21.45 4.10
C LYS A 60 -5.46 20.98 3.01
N GLY A 61 -4.95 19.74 3.11
CA GLY A 61 -4.03 19.21 2.13
C GLY A 61 -4.67 19.06 0.74
N GLU A 62 -3.82 18.92 -0.26
CA GLU A 62 -4.27 18.68 -1.63
C GLU A 62 -4.73 17.23 -1.80
N GLU A 63 -5.67 17.01 -2.73
CA GLU A 63 -6.14 15.66 -3.07
C GLU A 63 -5.03 14.83 -3.74
N GLY A 64 -4.09 15.48 -4.44
CA GLY A 64 -3.11 14.82 -5.30
C GLY A 64 -3.66 14.59 -6.71
N LEU A 65 -3.34 13.42 -7.30
CA LEU A 65 -3.78 13.06 -8.65
C LEU A 65 -5.31 13.05 -8.78
N SER A 66 -5.81 13.43 -9.97
CA SER A 66 -7.21 13.21 -10.35
C SER A 66 -7.53 11.72 -10.44
N THR A 67 -8.81 11.35 -10.45
CA THR A 67 -9.24 9.95 -10.55
C THR A 67 -8.68 9.26 -11.80
N ASN A 68 -8.69 9.94 -12.96
CA ASN A 68 -8.17 9.37 -14.20
C ASN A 68 -6.65 9.14 -14.14
N GLU A 69 -5.90 10.09 -13.58
CA GLU A 69 -4.46 9.95 -13.40
C GLU A 69 -4.11 8.84 -12.40
N ALA A 70 -4.88 8.72 -11.31
CA ALA A 70 -4.74 7.68 -10.32
C ALA A 70 -4.97 6.28 -10.91
N LEU A 71 -6.02 6.10 -11.72
CA LEU A 71 -6.30 4.84 -12.40
C LEU A 71 -5.21 4.50 -13.44
N ASN A 72 -4.76 5.49 -14.21
CA ASN A 72 -3.66 5.30 -15.15
C ASN A 72 -2.34 4.91 -14.45
N LEU A 73 -2.05 5.51 -13.29
CA LEU A 73 -0.89 5.14 -12.48
C LEU A 73 -0.99 3.69 -12.00
N VAL A 74 -2.17 3.25 -11.55
CA VAL A 74 -2.39 1.83 -11.18
C VAL A 74 -2.15 0.90 -12.37
N ASP A 75 -2.56 1.29 -13.57
CA ASP A 75 -2.34 0.49 -14.77
C ASP A 75 -0.86 0.35 -15.11
N GLN A 76 -0.09 1.44 -15.02
CA GLN A 76 1.37 1.40 -15.18
C GLN A 76 2.03 0.51 -14.11
N MET A 77 1.56 0.59 -12.86
CA MET A 77 2.05 -0.29 -11.78
C MET A 77 1.79 -1.78 -12.07
N LYS A 78 0.64 -2.11 -12.67
CA LYS A 78 0.32 -3.48 -13.08
C LYS A 78 1.20 -3.98 -14.22
N GLU A 79 1.48 -3.14 -15.21
CA GLU A 79 2.39 -3.46 -16.32
C GLU A 79 3.80 -3.80 -15.80
N LEU A 80 4.25 -3.09 -14.78
CA LEU A 80 5.50 -3.37 -14.06
C LEU A 80 5.45 -4.61 -13.17
N LYS A 81 4.28 -5.26 -13.05
CA LYS A 81 4.02 -6.47 -12.25
C LYS A 81 4.45 -6.29 -10.79
N ILE A 82 4.18 -5.12 -10.21
CA ILE A 82 4.54 -4.87 -8.81
C ILE A 82 3.83 -5.89 -7.89
N PRO A 83 4.53 -6.49 -6.93
CA PRO A 83 3.95 -7.52 -6.07
C PRO A 83 3.10 -6.94 -4.93
N LEU A 84 3.30 -5.66 -4.60
CA LEU A 84 2.66 -5.02 -3.46
C LEU A 84 2.57 -3.51 -3.66
N LEU A 85 1.33 -3.01 -3.59
CA LEU A 85 1.00 -1.59 -3.47
C LEU A 85 0.45 -1.33 -2.07
N ILE A 86 1.06 -0.38 -1.36
CA ILE A 86 0.57 0.16 -0.10
C ILE A 86 -0.02 1.53 -0.41
N MET A 87 -1.35 1.61 -0.34
CA MET A 87 -2.09 2.86 -0.45
C MET A 87 -1.96 3.62 0.88
N SER A 88 -1.27 4.76 0.83
CA SER A 88 -0.95 5.63 1.95
C SER A 88 -1.30 7.08 1.59
N GLY A 89 -0.83 8.05 2.37
CA GLY A 89 -0.98 9.47 2.09
C GLY A 89 -2.21 10.05 2.75
N GLY A 90 -1.99 11.18 3.43
CA GLY A 90 -2.88 11.71 4.45
C GLY A 90 -3.64 10.60 5.15
N GLU A 91 -4.96 10.68 5.10
CA GLU A 91 -5.84 9.55 5.33
C GLU A 91 -6.43 9.10 3.98
N PRO A 92 -6.04 7.92 3.43
CA PRO A 92 -6.50 7.46 2.13
C PRO A 92 -8.03 7.40 2.00
N LEU A 93 -8.71 7.07 3.10
CA LEU A 93 -10.18 6.95 3.12
C LEU A 93 -10.90 8.30 2.98
N LEU A 94 -10.19 9.43 3.02
CA LEU A 94 -10.77 10.74 2.70
C LEU A 94 -10.94 10.98 1.19
N ARG A 95 -10.27 10.20 0.34
CA ARG A 95 -10.48 10.27 -1.11
C ARG A 95 -11.80 9.59 -1.46
N LYS A 96 -12.68 10.30 -2.18
CA LYS A 96 -13.99 9.77 -2.59
C LYS A 96 -13.90 8.57 -3.55
N ASP A 97 -12.82 8.51 -4.32
CA ASP A 97 -12.54 7.49 -5.33
C ASP A 97 -11.66 6.35 -4.81
N PHE A 98 -11.39 6.28 -3.50
CA PHE A 98 -10.51 5.28 -2.91
C PHE A 98 -10.87 3.84 -3.30
N PHE A 99 -12.14 3.45 -3.13
CA PHE A 99 -12.57 2.08 -3.40
C PHE A 99 -12.49 1.71 -4.89
N LEU A 100 -12.75 2.68 -5.78
CA LEU A 100 -12.59 2.50 -7.22
C LEU A 100 -11.13 2.23 -7.58
N ILE A 101 -10.20 3.03 -7.04
CA ILE A 101 -8.76 2.85 -7.27
C ILE A 101 -8.27 1.52 -6.66
N ALA A 102 -8.74 1.18 -5.46
CA ALA A 102 -8.40 -0.07 -4.77
C ALA A 102 -8.88 -1.31 -5.53
N GLU A 103 -10.10 -1.28 -6.07
CA GLU A 103 -10.66 -2.33 -6.91
C GLU A 103 -9.84 -2.47 -8.20
N ARG A 104 -9.53 -1.35 -8.86
CA ARG A 104 -8.65 -1.35 -10.02
C ARG A 104 -7.29 -1.96 -9.67
N ALA A 105 -6.69 -1.68 -8.51
CA ALA A 105 -5.40 -2.24 -8.12
C ALA A 105 -5.42 -3.74 -7.72
N SER A 106 -6.59 -4.27 -7.35
CA SER A 106 -6.73 -5.64 -6.82
C SER A 106 -6.92 -6.72 -7.90
N THR A 107 -7.21 -6.31 -9.13
CA THR A 107 -7.48 -7.17 -10.30
C THR A 107 -6.22 -7.46 -11.10
#